data_AF-A0A5B8T3W1-F1
#
_entry.id   AF-A0A5B8T3W1-F1
#
_cell.length_a   1.000
_cell.length_b   1.000
_cell.length_c   1.000
_cell.angle_alpha   90.00
_cell.angle_beta   90.00
_cell.angle_gamma   90.00
#
_symmetry.space_group_name_H-M   'P 1'
#
loop_
_entity.id
_entity.type
_entity.pdbx_description
1 polymer ?
#
loop_
_entity_poly.entity_id
_entity_poly.type
_entity_poly.pdbx_seq_one_letter_code
_entity_poly.pdbx_strand_id
1 'polypeptide(L)' 'MNLYIKTLNRLFETLPSIADSEAIKGHDKARAEIMTAYEHLDKAMTRLVIDNV' A
#
# COMPACT_ATOMS: atom_id res chain seq x y z
N MET A 1 1.53 -17.51 9.28
CA MET A 1 1.65 -16.07 8.93
C MET A 1 0.47 -15.33 9.53
N ASN A 2 0.74 -14.35 10.42
CA ASN A 2 -0.24 -13.59 11.19
C ASN A 2 -1.30 -12.92 10.29
N LEU A 3 -2.58 -12.94 10.70
CA LEU A 3 -3.70 -12.32 9.97
C LEU A 3 -3.43 -10.84 9.69
N TYR A 4 -2.77 -10.14 10.62
CA TYR A 4 -2.34 -8.75 10.47
C TYR A 4 -1.40 -8.56 9.28
N ILE A 5 -0.36 -9.41 9.14
CA ILE A 5 0.59 -9.37 8.03
C ILE A 5 -0.11 -9.64 6.69
N LYS A 6 -1.06 -10.59 6.67
CA LYS A 6 -1.86 -10.86 5.46
C LYS A 6 -2.68 -9.65 5.02
N THR A 7 -3.30 -8.94 5.96
CA THR A 7 -4.08 -7.74 5.64
C THR A 7 -3.19 -6.64 5.06
N LEU A 8 -2.03 -6.40 5.66
CA LEU A 8 -1.09 -5.39 5.18
C LEU A 8 -0.55 -5.75 3.78
N ASN A 9 -0.18 -7.01 3.54
CA ASN A 9 0.23 -7.47 2.21
C ASN A 9 -0.86 -7.24 1.16
N ARG A 10 -2.12 -7.55 1.48
CA ARG A 10 -3.23 -7.34 0.55
C ARG A 10 -3.40 -5.87 0.19
N LEU A 11 -3.29 -4.97 1.18
CA LEU A 11 -3.35 -3.53 0.93
C LEU A 11 -2.18 -3.07 0.06
N PHE A 12 -0.97 -3.57 0.33
CA PHE A 12 0.25 -3.25 -0.42
C PHE A 12 0.11 -3.61 -1.90
N GLU A 13 -0.42 -4.79 -2.21
CA GLU A 13 -0.67 -5.24 -3.59
C GLU A 13 -1.79 -4.45 -4.29
N THR A 14 -2.79 -3.97 -3.54
CA THR A 14 -4.00 -3.37 -4.13
C THR A 14 -3.84 -1.87 -4.40
N LEU A 15 -3.13 -1.13 -3.54
CA LEU A 15 -3.04 0.35 -3.64
C LEU A 15 -2.49 0.85 -4.98
N PRO A 16 -1.42 0.28 -5.57
CA PRO A 16 -0.95 0.70 -6.90
C PRO A 16 -1.99 0.47 -7.99
N SER A 17 -2.71 -0.66 -7.94
CA SER A 17 -3.76 -0.96 -8.92
C SER A 17 -4.93 0.03 -8.84
N ILE A 18 -5.24 0.55 -7.65
CA ILE A 18 -6.25 1.61 -7.47
C ILE A 18 -5.71 2.93 -8.03
N ALA A 19 -4.46 3.28 -7.72
CA ALA A 19 -3.81 4.51 -8.18
C ALA A 19 -3.74 4.62 -9.71
N ASP A 20 -3.57 3.49 -10.39
CA ASP A 20 -3.49 3.41 -11.85
C ASP A 20 -4.83 3.02 -12.51
N SER A 21 -5.92 2.96 -11.74
CA SER A 21 -7.25 2.62 -12.27
C SER A 21 -7.84 3.76 -13.12
N GLU A 22 -8.66 3.40 -14.11
CA GLU A 22 -9.35 4.37 -14.96
C GLU A 22 -10.28 5.32 -14.16
N ALA A 23 -10.74 4.89 -12.98
CA ALA A 23 -11.55 5.73 -12.08
C ALA A 23 -10.74 6.86 -11.41
N ILE A 24 -9.42 6.70 -11.29
CA ILE A 24 -8.50 7.69 -10.71
C ILE A 24 -7.76 8.48 -11.81
N LYS A 25 -7.90 8.07 -13.08
CA LYS A 25 -7.27 8.73 -14.22
C LYS A 25 -7.76 10.18 -14.37
N GLY A 26 -6.82 11.12 -14.34
CA GLY A 26 -7.11 12.56 -14.34
C GLY A 26 -7.34 13.16 -12.94
N HIS A 27 -7.33 12.35 -11.88
CA HIS A 27 -7.35 12.79 -10.49
C HIS A 27 -5.96 12.73 -9.84
N ASP A 28 -5.04 13.54 -10.35
CA ASP A 28 -3.61 13.50 -9.95
C ASP A 28 -3.39 13.61 -8.43
N LYS A 29 -4.20 14.44 -7.75
CA LYS A 29 -4.14 14.57 -6.28
C LYS A 29 -4.54 13.27 -5.58
N ALA A 30 -5.62 12.63 -6.02
CA ALA A 30 -6.08 11.36 -5.43
C ALA A 30 -5.05 10.25 -5.67
N ARG A 31 -4.47 10.19 -6.88
CA ARG A 31 -3.37 9.29 -7.20
C ARG A 31 -2.16 9.49 -6.28
N ALA A 32 -1.75 10.74 -6.06
CA ALA A 32 -0.63 11.07 -5.18
C ALA A 32 -0.89 10.66 -3.72
N GLU A 33 -2.11 10.88 -3.21
CA GLU A 33 -2.50 10.47 -1.85
C GLU A 33 -2.49 8.94 -1.69
N ILE A 34 -2.98 8.19 -2.69
CA ILE A 34 -2.95 6.72 -2.68
C ILE A 34 -1.51 6.20 -2.68
N MET A 35 -0.63 6.78 -3.51
CA MET A 35 0.78 6.39 -3.55
C MET A 35 1.51 6.75 -2.26
N THR A 36 1.18 7.87 -1.62
CA THR A 36 1.72 8.23 -0.30
C THR A 36 1.31 7.21 0.76
N ALA A 37 0.05 6.75 0.74
CA ALA A 37 -0.42 5.68 1.63
C ALA A 37 0.33 4.36 1.39
N TYR A 38 0.61 4.02 0.14
CA TYR A 38 1.43 2.86 -0.23
C TYR A 38 2.86 2.97 0.35
N GLU A 39 3.53 4.12 0.25
CA GLU A 39 4.86 4.32 0.82
C GLU A 39 4.88 4.19 2.35
N HIS A 40 3.86 4.70 3.04
CA HIS A 40 3.74 4.51 4.48
C HIS A 40 3.56 3.04 4.86
N LEU A 41 2.79 2.30 4.07
CA LEU A 41 2.56 0.88 4.25
C LEU A 41 3.83 0.05 3.99
N ASP A 42 4.61 0.38 2.95
CA ASP A 42 5.90 -0.23 2.65
C ASP A 42 6.89 -0.11 3.82
N LYS A 43 6.99 1.10 4.40
CA LYS A 43 7.82 1.36 5.57
C LYS A 43 7.36 0.57 6.79
N ALA A 44 6.05 0.45 7.01
CA ALA A 44 5.50 -0.33 8.11
C ALA A 44 5.78 -1.83 7.95
N MET A 45 5.57 -2.37 6.74
CA MET A 45 5.86 -3.76 6.39
C MET A 45 7.34 -4.09 6.55
N THR A 46 8.23 -3.24 6.05
CA THR A 46 9.68 -3.41 6.18
C THR A 46 10.10 -3.51 7.65
N ARG A 47 9.58 -2.64 8.52
CA ARG A 47 9.87 -2.71 9.97
C ARG A 47 9.33 -3.99 10.61
N LEU A 48 8.10 -4.38 10.26
CA LEU A 48 7.49 -5.61 10.79
C LEU A 48 8.21 -6.88 10.34
N VAL A 49 8.78 -6.90 9.14
CA VAL A 49 9.58 -8.03 8.65
C VAL A 49 10.93 -8.07 9.35
N ILE A 50 11.61 -6.93 9.50
CA ILE A 50 12.91 -6.85 10.20
C ILE A 50 12.79 -7.25 11.67
N ASP A 51 11.71 -6.84 12.36
CA ASP A 51 11.51 -7.17 13.79
C ASP A 51 11.06 -8.63 14.04
N ASN A 52 10.72 -9.40 12.98
CA ASN A 52 10.31 -10.80 13.07
C ASN A 52 11.37 -11.79 12.53
N VAL A 53 12.59 -11.33 12.20
CA VAL A 53 13.71 -12.16 11.72
C VAL A 53 14.78 -12.29 12.80
#